data_AF-A0A953X1D9-F1
#
_entry.id   AF-A0A953X1D9-F1
#
_cell.length_a   1.000
_cell.length_b   1.000
_cell.length_c   1.000
_cell.angle_alpha   90.00
_cell.angle_beta   90.00
_cell.angle_gamma   90.00
#
_symmetry.space_group_name_H-M   'P 1'
#
loop_
_entity.id
_entity.type
_entity.pdbx_description
1 polymer ?
#
loop_
_entity_poly.entity_id
_entity_poly.type
_entity_poly.pdbx_seq_one_letter_code
_entity_poly.pdbx_strand_id
1 'polypeptide(L)'
;MSRFGFSNAAAQVPDPAPEVPTAPPPAAPHAPQDPKAFDLLNAKLKVHAKLIDELDLAALEKVDDETMRRRVRGIIGEIIRKEDMALSSAEEAAFADAVMDEMTGLGPIEPLLKDDSIADILINGCHQVYVERHGKLQLAPVKFADNDHLLRIVQRIVAAVGRRVDESQPLVDARLADGSRVNAAVLPIAIDGPLVSIRKFSKSPLTIDRLVEFGAIPRQVADFILGAVKCRASTVISGGTGSGKTTLLNALSSAISPDERMITIEDAAELQLQQPHVARMETRPPNIEGKGEIRQRELVKNALRMRPDRVILGEVRGEEA
;
A
#
# COMPACT_ATOMS: atom_id res chain seq x y z
N MET A 1 54.57 -26.09 62.99
CA MET A 1 53.21 -25.82 63.53
C MET A 1 52.48 -25.01 62.45
N SER A 2 51.61 -25.66 61.67
CA SER A 2 50.14 -25.59 61.84
C SER A 2 49.62 -24.18 61.53
N ARG A 3 49.05 -23.88 60.34
CA ARG A 3 47.61 -23.93 59.97
C ARG A 3 47.38 -22.69 59.07
N PHE A 4 46.52 -22.55 58.05
CA PHE A 4 45.38 -23.27 57.49
C PHE A 4 45.30 -22.85 56.01
N GLY A 5 44.92 -23.77 55.11
CA GLY A 5 44.56 -23.47 53.74
C GLY A 5 43.07 -23.16 53.58
N PHE A 6 42.73 -22.45 52.51
CA PHE A 6 41.43 -22.57 51.84
C PHE A 6 41.66 -22.72 50.34
N SER A 7 41.28 -23.89 49.86
CA SER A 7 41.08 -24.25 48.46
C SER A 7 39.84 -23.53 47.94
N ASN A 8 39.91 -22.98 46.73
CA ASN A 8 38.71 -22.77 45.92
C ASN A 8 39.00 -23.32 44.52
N ALA A 9 38.51 -24.53 44.29
CA ALA A 9 38.51 -25.18 42.99
C ALA A 9 37.49 -24.46 42.10
N ALA A 10 37.97 -23.83 41.02
CA ALA A 10 37.11 -23.36 39.95
C ALA A 10 36.54 -24.58 39.22
N ALA A 11 35.26 -24.88 39.45
CA ALA A 11 34.51 -25.84 38.66
C ALA A 11 34.29 -25.24 37.26
N GLN A 12 34.94 -25.82 36.26
CA GLN A 12 34.61 -25.58 34.85
C GLN A 12 33.21 -26.14 34.57
N VAL A 13 32.27 -25.24 34.27
CA VAL A 13 30.97 -25.59 33.69
C VAL A 13 31.21 -25.91 32.21
N PRO A 14 30.80 -27.08 31.69
CA PRO A 14 30.95 -27.39 30.28
C PRO A 14 30.02 -26.52 29.42
N ASP A 15 30.56 -26.01 28.30
CA ASP A 15 29.82 -25.25 27.28
C ASP A 15 28.62 -26.06 26.74
N PRO A 16 27.43 -25.45 26.57
CA PRO A 16 26.32 -26.13 25.90
C PRO A 16 26.65 -26.32 24.42
N ALA A 17 26.44 -27.54 23.93
CA ALA A 17 26.58 -27.87 22.52
C ALA A 17 25.64 -27.02 21.64
N PRO A 18 26.04 -26.69 20.39
CA PRO A 18 25.19 -25.90 19.50
C PRO A 18 23.94 -26.69 19.11
N GLU A 19 22.76 -26.16 19.44
CA GLU A 19 21.49 -26.66 18.95
C GLU A 19 21.42 -26.47 17.42
N VAL A 20 21.31 -27.59 16.70
CA VAL A 20 21.06 -27.61 15.26
C VAL A 20 19.65 -27.04 15.02
N PRO A 21 19.45 -26.07 14.11
CA PRO A 21 18.12 -25.58 13.79
C PRO A 21 17.27 -26.72 13.25
N THR A 22 16.21 -27.06 13.96
CA THR A 22 15.20 -28.00 13.47
C THR A 22 14.52 -27.39 12.25
N ALA A 23 14.51 -28.15 11.15
CA ALA A 23 13.87 -27.74 9.90
C ALA A 23 12.41 -27.33 10.14
N PRO A 24 11.89 -26.29 9.46
CA PRO A 24 10.49 -25.89 9.60
C PRO A 24 9.59 -27.07 9.23
N PRO A 25 8.46 -27.28 9.95
CA PRO A 25 7.54 -28.36 9.64
C PRO A 25 7.01 -28.23 8.21
N PRO A 26 6.78 -29.34 7.50
CA PRO A 26 6.26 -29.31 6.14
C PRO A 26 4.93 -28.56 6.11
N ALA A 27 4.81 -27.61 5.16
CA ALA A 27 3.60 -26.83 4.96
C ALA A 27 2.38 -27.75 4.87
N ALA A 28 1.35 -27.44 5.67
CA ALA A 28 0.12 -28.20 5.66
C ALA A 28 -0.48 -28.24 4.24
N PRO A 29 -1.03 -29.40 3.80
CA PRO A 29 -1.63 -29.52 2.48
C PRO A 29 -2.76 -28.51 2.34
N HIS A 30 -2.73 -27.74 1.25
CA HIS A 30 -3.78 -26.78 0.89
C HIS A 30 -5.16 -27.45 0.94
N ALA A 31 -6.08 -26.85 1.67
CA ALA A 31 -7.47 -27.28 1.74
C ALA A 31 -8.11 -27.37 0.33
N PRO A 32 -9.15 -28.20 0.12
CA PRO A 32 -9.78 -28.36 -1.18
C PRO A 32 -10.30 -27.00 -1.69
N GLN A 33 -9.82 -26.57 -2.85
CA GLN A 33 -10.36 -25.38 -3.53
C GLN A 33 -11.79 -25.73 -3.98
N ASP A 34 -12.76 -24.88 -3.63
CA ASP A 34 -14.17 -25.03 -4.01
C ASP A 34 -14.28 -25.22 -5.54
N PRO A 35 -14.84 -26.33 -6.05
CA PRO A 35 -14.94 -26.62 -7.49
C PRO A 35 -15.58 -25.47 -8.27
N LYS A 36 -16.57 -24.79 -7.67
CA LYS A 36 -17.23 -23.63 -8.29
C LYS A 36 -16.30 -22.44 -8.44
N ALA A 37 -15.41 -22.20 -7.49
CA ALA A 37 -14.44 -21.10 -7.56
C ALA A 37 -13.37 -21.37 -8.63
N PHE A 38 -13.02 -22.63 -8.84
CA PHE A 38 -12.12 -23.06 -9.91
C PHE A 38 -12.75 -22.89 -11.30
N ASP A 39 -14.02 -23.28 -11.46
CA ASP A 39 -14.76 -23.08 -12.71
C ASP A 39 -14.97 -21.60 -13.03
N LEU A 40 -15.26 -20.78 -12.01
CA LEU A 40 -15.41 -19.33 -12.19
C LEU A 40 -14.10 -18.66 -12.61
N LEU A 41 -12.96 -19.09 -12.05
CA LEU A 41 -11.64 -18.58 -12.43
C LEU A 41 -11.30 -18.96 -13.88
N ASN A 42 -11.53 -20.21 -14.27
CA ASN A 42 -11.31 -20.65 -15.66
C ASN A 42 -12.23 -19.94 -16.65
N ALA A 43 -13.48 -19.71 -16.27
CA ALA A 43 -14.40 -18.91 -17.07
C ALA A 43 -13.89 -17.47 -17.24
N LYS A 44 -13.39 -16.83 -16.18
CA LYS A 44 -12.77 -15.49 -16.27
C LYS A 44 -11.60 -15.49 -17.24
N LEU A 45 -10.70 -16.46 -17.13
CA LEU A 45 -9.53 -16.59 -18.01
C LEU A 45 -9.92 -16.71 -19.48
N LYS A 46 -10.94 -17.54 -19.80
CA LYS A 46 -11.46 -17.69 -21.16
C LYS A 46 -12.12 -16.41 -21.68
N VAL A 47 -12.92 -15.75 -20.84
CA VAL A 47 -13.56 -14.47 -21.16
C VAL A 47 -12.50 -13.42 -21.46
N HIS A 48 -11.48 -13.32 -20.62
CA HIS A 48 -10.37 -12.40 -20.78
C HIS A 48 -9.57 -12.66 -22.07
N ALA A 49 -9.24 -13.93 -22.38
CA ALA A 49 -8.57 -14.28 -23.63
C ALA A 49 -9.40 -13.90 -24.86
N LYS A 50 -10.70 -14.22 -24.87
CA LYS A 50 -11.62 -13.83 -25.94
C LYS A 50 -11.78 -12.31 -26.09
N LEU A 51 -11.82 -11.60 -24.97
CA LEU A 51 -11.91 -10.14 -24.94
C LEU A 51 -10.64 -9.50 -25.49
N ILE A 52 -9.45 -10.01 -25.18
CA ILE A 52 -8.20 -9.54 -25.79
C ILE A 52 -8.18 -9.78 -27.30
N ASP A 53 -8.67 -10.94 -27.75
CA ASP A 53 -8.71 -11.27 -29.18
C ASP A 53 -9.74 -10.42 -29.96
N GLU A 54 -10.88 -10.08 -29.36
CA GLU A 54 -11.95 -9.29 -29.99
C GLU A 54 -11.82 -7.77 -29.79
N LEU A 55 -11.25 -7.33 -28.67
CA LEU A 55 -11.01 -5.93 -28.34
C LEU A 55 -9.52 -5.65 -28.45
N ASP A 56 -9.12 -5.20 -29.63
CA ASP A 56 -7.80 -4.59 -29.83
C ASP A 56 -7.55 -3.58 -28.70
N LEU A 57 -6.51 -3.79 -27.89
CA LEU A 57 -6.21 -3.02 -26.68
C LEU A 57 -6.10 -1.51 -26.99
N ALA A 58 -5.76 -1.15 -28.23
CA ALA A 58 -5.67 0.23 -28.72
C ALA A 58 -7.05 0.90 -28.93
N ALA A 59 -8.14 0.12 -29.05
CA ALA A 59 -9.50 0.64 -29.19
C ALA A 59 -10.18 0.91 -27.83
N LEU A 60 -9.63 0.36 -26.73
CA LEU A 60 -10.21 0.50 -25.37
C LEU A 60 -10.24 1.93 -24.87
N GLU A 61 -9.30 2.79 -25.28
CA GLU A 61 -9.26 4.19 -24.84
C GLU A 61 -10.36 5.09 -25.46
N LYS A 62 -11.07 4.61 -26.49
CA LYS A 62 -12.03 5.44 -27.25
C LYS A 62 -13.50 5.01 -27.13
N VAL A 63 -13.78 3.93 -26.42
CA VAL A 63 -15.15 3.42 -26.26
C VAL A 63 -15.72 3.95 -24.95
N ASP A 64 -16.97 4.41 -24.96
CA ASP A 64 -17.64 4.80 -23.73
C ASP A 64 -17.87 3.59 -22.80
N ASP A 65 -17.78 3.81 -21.48
CA ASP A 65 -17.91 2.77 -20.44
C ASP A 65 -19.23 1.96 -20.55
N GLU A 66 -20.29 2.58 -21.06
CA GLU A 66 -21.62 1.97 -21.15
C GLU A 66 -21.70 0.97 -22.30
N THR A 67 -21.10 1.29 -23.44
CA THR A 67 -20.98 0.45 -24.63
C THR A 67 -20.00 -0.68 -24.38
N MET A 68 -18.90 -0.41 -23.68
CA MET A 68 -17.95 -1.42 -23.20
C MET A 68 -18.64 -2.45 -22.30
N ARG A 69 -19.37 -2.00 -21.27
CA ARG A 69 -20.15 -2.89 -20.39
C ARG A 69 -21.14 -3.76 -21.16
N ARG A 70 -21.82 -3.19 -22.15
CA ARG A 70 -22.82 -3.92 -22.94
C ARG A 70 -22.19 -5.02 -23.79
N ARG A 71 -21.03 -4.76 -24.40
CA ARG A 71 -20.26 -5.76 -25.16
C ARG A 71 -19.72 -6.87 -24.26
N VAL A 72 -19.12 -6.50 -23.13
CA VAL A 72 -18.58 -7.47 -22.15
C VAL A 72 -19.68 -8.39 -21.65
N ARG A 73 -20.86 -7.86 -21.28
CA ARG A 73 -22.02 -8.68 -20.90
C ARG A 73 -22.46 -9.64 -22.01
N GLY A 74 -22.44 -9.19 -23.27
CA GLY A 74 -22.77 -10.05 -24.41
C GLY A 74 -21.83 -11.27 -24.52
N ILE A 75 -20.52 -11.02 -24.46
CA ILE A 75 -19.48 -12.07 -24.54
C ILE A 75 -19.57 -13.03 -23.35
N ILE A 76 -19.81 -12.51 -22.15
CA ILE A 76 -20.01 -13.31 -20.94
C ILE A 76 -21.22 -14.24 -21.10
N GLY A 77 -22.37 -13.72 -21.55
CA GLY A 77 -23.57 -14.52 -21.76
C GLY A 77 -23.38 -15.62 -22.82
N GLU A 78 -22.54 -15.41 -23.83
CA GLU A 78 -22.15 -16.47 -24.77
C GLU A 78 -21.30 -17.56 -24.12
N ILE A 79 -20.33 -17.17 -23.29
CA ILE A 79 -19.41 -18.12 -22.64
C ILE A 79 -20.13 -18.94 -21.58
N ILE A 80 -20.99 -18.32 -20.76
CA ILE A 80 -21.83 -19.00 -19.76
C ILE A 80 -22.68 -20.09 -20.43
N ARG A 81 -23.30 -19.77 -21.58
CA ARG A 81 -24.11 -20.73 -22.35
C ARG A 81 -23.27 -21.85 -22.96
N LYS A 82 -22.06 -21.55 -23.43
CA LYS A 82 -21.17 -22.51 -24.08
C LYS A 82 -20.55 -23.50 -23.08
N GLU A 83 -20.31 -23.06 -21.85
CA GLU A 83 -19.66 -23.84 -20.79
C GLU A 83 -20.66 -24.47 -19.81
N ASP A 84 -21.97 -24.37 -20.09
CA ASP A 84 -23.07 -24.88 -19.24
C ASP A 84 -22.98 -24.43 -17.78
N MET A 85 -22.57 -23.18 -17.56
CA MET A 85 -22.40 -22.64 -16.22
C MET A 85 -23.76 -22.21 -15.65
N ALA A 86 -24.14 -22.81 -14.52
CA ALA A 86 -25.35 -22.43 -13.77
C ALA A 86 -25.06 -21.23 -12.85
N LEU A 87 -25.08 -20.02 -13.42
CA LEU A 87 -25.00 -18.76 -12.67
C LEU A 87 -26.39 -18.11 -12.55
N SER A 88 -26.70 -17.59 -11.37
CA SER A 88 -27.83 -16.68 -11.17
C SER A 88 -27.56 -15.32 -11.81
N SER A 89 -28.61 -14.53 -12.04
CA SER A 89 -28.46 -13.18 -12.60
C SER A 89 -27.59 -12.25 -11.74
N ALA A 90 -27.56 -12.47 -10.43
CA ALA A 90 -26.69 -11.72 -9.51
C ALA A 90 -25.21 -12.14 -9.68
N GLU A 91 -24.94 -13.43 -9.85
CA GLU A 91 -23.59 -13.94 -10.09
C GLU A 91 -23.06 -13.53 -11.47
N GLU A 92 -23.90 -13.54 -12.51
CA GLU A 92 -23.54 -13.04 -13.84
C GLU A 92 -23.21 -11.54 -13.80
N ALA A 93 -24.00 -10.74 -13.07
CA ALA A 93 -23.71 -9.31 -12.89
C ALA A 93 -22.38 -9.08 -12.16
N ALA A 94 -22.13 -9.79 -11.04
CA ALA A 94 -20.87 -9.71 -10.31
C ALA A 94 -19.68 -10.18 -11.15
N PHE A 95 -19.88 -11.19 -12.00
CA PHE A 95 -18.87 -11.68 -12.92
C PHE A 95 -18.55 -10.64 -14.01
N ALA A 96 -19.57 -10.00 -14.58
CA ALA A 96 -19.40 -8.92 -15.55
C ALA A 96 -18.70 -7.70 -14.96
N ASP A 97 -19.04 -7.30 -13.73
CA ASP A 97 -18.34 -6.22 -13.04
C ASP A 97 -16.87 -6.58 -12.76
N ALA A 98 -16.58 -7.83 -12.36
CA ALA A 98 -15.21 -8.27 -12.16
C ALA A 98 -14.37 -8.29 -13.46
N VAL A 99 -14.96 -8.69 -14.59
CA VAL A 99 -14.29 -8.64 -15.90
C VAL A 99 -14.11 -7.19 -16.37
N MET A 100 -15.07 -6.31 -16.11
CA MET A 100 -14.92 -4.87 -16.40
C MET A 100 -13.79 -4.25 -15.58
N ASP A 101 -13.73 -4.52 -14.27
CA ASP A 101 -12.63 -4.08 -13.41
C ASP A 101 -11.27 -4.61 -13.94
N GLU A 102 -11.23 -5.78 -14.56
CA GLU A 102 -10.05 -6.34 -15.24
C GLU A 102 -9.67 -5.56 -16.51
N MET A 103 -10.65 -5.18 -17.32
CA MET A 103 -10.42 -4.46 -18.58
C MET A 103 -10.06 -2.98 -18.38
N THR A 104 -10.82 -2.27 -17.55
CA THR A 104 -10.72 -0.80 -17.40
C THR A 104 -10.14 -0.36 -16.06
N GLY A 105 -10.19 -1.23 -15.05
CA GLY A 105 -9.75 -0.92 -13.69
C GLY A 105 -8.36 -1.46 -13.36
N LEU A 106 -8.16 -1.76 -12.09
CA LEU A 106 -6.94 -2.35 -11.54
C LEU A 106 -7.06 -3.87 -11.39
N GLY A 107 -8.07 -4.48 -12.01
CA GLY A 107 -8.27 -5.93 -12.04
C GLY A 107 -8.50 -6.55 -10.66
N PRO A 108 -7.89 -7.70 -10.34
CA PRO A 108 -8.21 -8.45 -9.12
C PRO A 108 -7.98 -7.70 -7.81
N ILE A 109 -7.20 -6.60 -7.81
CA ILE A 109 -6.89 -5.81 -6.60
C ILE A 109 -7.94 -4.73 -6.31
N GLU A 110 -8.84 -4.43 -7.25
CA GLU A 110 -9.83 -3.37 -7.11
C GLU A 110 -10.75 -3.55 -5.87
N PRO A 111 -11.28 -4.76 -5.57
CA PRO A 111 -12.07 -4.96 -4.35
C PRO A 111 -11.25 -4.76 -3.07
N LEU A 112 -9.95 -5.12 -3.10
CA LEU A 112 -9.04 -4.94 -1.95
C LEU A 112 -8.74 -3.45 -1.71
N LEU A 113 -8.62 -2.67 -2.77
CA LEU A 113 -8.46 -1.22 -2.69
C LEU A 113 -9.72 -0.53 -2.14
N LYS A 114 -10.91 -1.05 -2.45
CA LYS A 114 -12.19 -0.52 -1.93
C LYS A 114 -12.45 -0.85 -0.45
N ASP A 115 -11.82 -1.88 0.11
CA ASP A 115 -12.04 -2.33 1.50
C ASP A 115 -11.22 -1.50 2.51
N ASP A 116 -11.87 -0.56 3.20
CA ASP A 116 -11.22 0.37 4.14
C ASP A 116 -10.56 -0.28 5.37
N SER A 117 -10.78 -1.58 5.63
CA SER A 117 -10.10 -2.29 6.71
C SER A 117 -8.74 -2.90 6.32
N ILE A 118 -8.38 -2.85 5.03
CA ILE A 118 -7.04 -3.19 4.55
C ILE A 118 -6.14 -1.96 4.59
N ALA A 119 -4.94 -2.10 5.16
CA ALA A 119 -3.92 -1.06 5.21
C ALA A 119 -2.84 -1.24 4.14
N ASP A 120 -2.29 -2.45 3.99
CA ASP A 120 -1.29 -2.78 2.97
C ASP A 120 -1.76 -3.97 2.10
N ILE A 121 -1.41 -3.97 0.81
CA ILE A 121 -1.60 -5.09 -0.13
C ILE A 121 -0.22 -5.47 -0.67
N LEU A 122 0.19 -6.73 -0.50
CA LEU A 122 1.48 -7.24 -0.95
C LEU A 122 1.26 -8.37 -1.94
N ILE A 123 1.88 -8.29 -3.12
CA ILE A 123 1.71 -9.25 -4.21
C ILE A 123 3.08 -9.85 -4.52
N ASN A 124 3.17 -11.17 -4.37
CA ASN A 124 4.36 -11.95 -4.66
C ASN A 124 4.08 -12.84 -5.89
N GLY A 125 4.22 -12.26 -7.07
CA GLY A 125 3.81 -12.90 -8.33
C GLY A 125 2.29 -13.10 -8.43
N CYS A 126 1.86 -13.79 -9.49
CA CYS A 126 0.45 -13.92 -9.84
C CYS A 126 -0.42 -14.76 -8.88
N HIS A 127 0.19 -15.58 -8.02
CA HIS A 127 -0.55 -16.56 -7.21
C HIS A 127 -0.66 -16.22 -5.72
N GLN A 128 0.13 -15.27 -5.21
CA GLN A 128 0.19 -14.95 -3.80
C GLN A 128 -0.07 -13.47 -3.55
N VAL A 129 -1.26 -13.18 -3.03
CA VAL A 129 -1.67 -11.83 -2.62
C VAL A 129 -1.92 -11.85 -1.11
N TYR A 130 -1.24 -10.98 -0.38
CA TYR A 130 -1.42 -10.76 1.05
C TYR A 130 -2.06 -9.39 1.29
N VAL A 131 -2.86 -9.30 2.34
CA VAL A 131 -3.44 -8.06 2.83
C VAL A 131 -3.13 -7.90 4.31
N GLU A 132 -2.80 -6.69 4.72
CA GLU A 132 -2.62 -6.35 6.13
C GLU A 132 -3.92 -5.78 6.69
N ARG A 133 -4.43 -6.41 7.75
CA ARG A 133 -5.57 -5.94 8.53
C ARG A 133 -5.18 -5.91 9.99
N HIS A 134 -5.34 -4.74 10.63
CA HIS A 134 -5.06 -4.55 12.06
C HIS A 134 -3.66 -5.05 12.49
N GLY A 135 -2.64 -4.77 11.68
CA GLY A 135 -1.25 -5.15 11.90
C GLY A 135 -0.91 -6.61 11.58
N LYS A 136 -1.84 -7.38 11.01
CA LYS A 136 -1.63 -8.80 10.69
C LYS A 136 -1.78 -9.06 9.19
N LEU A 137 -0.77 -9.70 8.61
CA LEU A 137 -0.79 -10.18 7.23
C LEU A 137 -1.65 -11.43 7.10
N GLN A 138 -2.50 -11.45 6.08
CA GLN A 138 -3.41 -12.54 5.76
C GLN A 138 -3.38 -12.81 4.26
N LEU A 139 -3.42 -14.08 3.85
CA LEU A 139 -3.53 -14.43 2.43
C LEU A 139 -4.94 -14.07 1.92
N ALA A 140 -5.01 -13.24 0.89
CA ALA A 140 -6.25 -12.87 0.24
C ALA A 140 -6.67 -13.95 -0.78
N PRO A 141 -7.97 -14.23 -0.94
CA PRO A 141 -8.49 -15.17 -1.93
C PRO A 141 -8.52 -14.53 -3.34
N VAL A 142 -7.42 -13.87 -3.73
CA VAL A 142 -7.28 -13.13 -4.98
C VAL A 142 -6.05 -13.69 -5.71
N LYS A 143 -6.20 -13.94 -7.02
CA LYS A 143 -5.14 -14.41 -7.90
C LYS A 143 -5.21 -13.67 -9.22
N PHE A 144 -4.05 -13.48 -9.83
CA PHE A 144 -3.93 -13.05 -11.21
C PHE A 144 -3.89 -14.28 -12.12
N ALA A 145 -4.12 -14.05 -13.41
CA ALA A 145 -4.07 -15.08 -14.43
C ALA A 145 -2.67 -15.68 -14.55
N ASP A 146 -1.69 -14.80 -14.72
CA ASP A 146 -0.28 -15.09 -14.89
C ASP A 146 0.54 -13.82 -14.53
N ASN A 147 1.87 -13.94 -14.58
CA ASN A 147 2.77 -12.82 -14.29
C ASN A 147 2.67 -11.70 -15.33
N ASP A 148 2.31 -12.00 -16.58
CA ASP A 148 2.13 -11.00 -17.64
C ASP A 148 0.89 -10.13 -17.38
N HIS A 149 -0.19 -10.73 -16.87
CA HIS A 149 -1.38 -10.03 -16.44
C HIS A 149 -1.06 -9.07 -15.29
N LEU A 150 -0.34 -9.53 -14.26
CA LEU A 150 0.10 -8.66 -13.18
C LEU A 150 0.98 -7.50 -13.71
N LEU A 151 1.92 -7.80 -14.61
CA LEU A 151 2.78 -6.79 -15.22
C LEU A 151 1.99 -5.73 -16.00
N ARG A 152 0.96 -6.12 -16.77
CA ARG A 152 0.08 -5.17 -17.48
C ARG A 152 -0.63 -4.22 -16.52
N ILE A 153 -1.12 -4.73 -15.38
CA ILE A 153 -1.76 -3.89 -14.35
C ILE A 153 -0.76 -2.90 -13.76
N VAL A 154 0.45 -3.37 -13.42
CA VAL A 154 1.53 -2.51 -12.90
C VAL A 154 1.89 -1.42 -13.92
N GLN A 155 2.05 -1.77 -15.19
CA GLN A 155 2.33 -0.83 -16.28
C GLN A 155 1.23 0.23 -16.44
N ARG A 156 -0.04 -0.15 -16.31
CA ARG A 156 -1.19 0.77 -16.34
C ARG A 156 -1.15 1.77 -15.17
N ILE A 157 -0.87 1.29 -13.97
CA ILE A 157 -0.73 2.15 -12.77
C ILE A 157 0.35 3.21 -12.97
N VAL A 158 1.53 2.80 -13.44
CA VAL A 158 2.67 3.74 -13.56
C VAL A 158 2.50 4.68 -14.75
N ALA A 159 1.87 4.24 -15.83
CA ALA A 159 1.57 5.08 -16.99
C ALA A 159 0.66 6.27 -16.62
N ALA A 160 -0.33 6.05 -15.74
CA ALA A 160 -1.23 7.11 -15.26
C ALA A 160 -0.51 8.25 -14.53
N VAL A 161 0.68 7.99 -13.96
CA VAL A 161 1.53 8.99 -13.30
C VAL A 161 2.76 9.39 -14.11
N GLY A 162 2.79 9.05 -15.42
CA GLY A 162 3.87 9.41 -16.34
C GLY A 162 5.19 8.68 -16.06
N ARG A 163 5.13 7.49 -15.45
CA ARG A 163 6.28 6.63 -15.17
C ARG A 163 6.25 5.37 -16.05
N ARG A 164 7.36 4.64 -16.10
CA ARG A 164 7.51 3.40 -16.86
C ARG A 164 8.12 2.31 -16.00
N VAL A 165 7.83 1.06 -16.34
CA VAL A 165 8.37 -0.14 -15.70
C VAL A 165 8.44 -1.26 -16.72
N ASP A 166 9.65 -1.75 -16.96
CA ASP A 166 9.99 -2.80 -17.92
C ASP A 166 11.36 -3.40 -17.57
N GLU A 167 11.88 -4.32 -18.37
CA GLU A 167 13.17 -4.98 -18.13
C GLU A 167 14.36 -4.01 -18.06
N SER A 168 14.26 -2.84 -18.70
CA SER A 168 15.29 -1.80 -18.65
C SER A 168 15.18 -0.91 -17.41
N GLN A 169 13.96 -0.78 -16.86
CA GLN A 169 13.64 -0.03 -15.64
C GLN A 169 12.77 -0.89 -14.72
N PRO A 170 13.38 -1.87 -14.03
CA PRO A 170 12.60 -2.91 -13.37
C PRO A 170 12.07 -2.50 -11.98
N LEU A 171 12.35 -1.28 -11.53
CA LEU A 171 11.91 -0.71 -10.25
C LEU A 171 11.09 0.56 -10.49
N VAL A 172 9.98 0.69 -9.77
CA VAL A 172 9.13 1.87 -9.89
C VAL A 172 8.38 2.16 -8.59
N ASP A 173 8.32 3.44 -8.25
CA ASP A 173 7.40 3.98 -7.26
C ASP A 173 6.34 4.82 -7.99
N ALA A 174 5.09 4.74 -7.55
CA ALA A 174 3.95 5.43 -8.15
C ALA A 174 2.88 5.73 -7.11
N ARG A 175 1.84 6.45 -7.55
CA ARG A 175 0.66 6.74 -6.74
C ARG A 175 -0.60 6.42 -7.51
N LEU A 176 -1.56 5.80 -6.83
CA LEU A 176 -2.91 5.63 -7.36
C LEU A 176 -3.71 6.92 -7.23
N ALA A 177 -4.83 6.99 -7.95
CA ALA A 177 -5.73 8.15 -7.96
C ALA A 177 -6.34 8.43 -6.58
N ASP A 178 -6.46 7.42 -5.72
CA ASP A 178 -6.94 7.52 -4.33
C ASP A 178 -5.88 8.03 -3.34
N GLY A 179 -4.64 8.26 -3.81
CA GLY A 179 -3.50 8.67 -2.98
C GLY A 179 -2.64 7.53 -2.44
N SER A 180 -3.05 6.28 -2.64
CA SER A 180 -2.32 5.09 -2.20
C SER A 180 -0.97 4.99 -2.91
N ARG A 181 0.06 4.54 -2.20
CA ARG A 181 1.42 4.38 -2.74
C ARG A 181 1.59 3.01 -3.32
N VAL A 182 2.27 2.94 -4.46
CA VAL A 182 2.59 1.68 -5.14
C VAL A 182 4.09 1.62 -5.34
N ASN A 183 4.71 0.56 -4.88
CA ASN A 183 6.05 0.17 -5.27
C ASN A 183 5.96 -1.13 -6.06
N ALA A 184 6.72 -1.25 -7.14
CA ALA A 184 6.81 -2.49 -7.89
C ALA A 184 8.24 -2.80 -8.35
N ALA A 185 8.55 -4.09 -8.38
CA ALA A 185 9.78 -4.67 -8.90
C ALA A 185 9.42 -5.79 -9.91
N VAL A 186 10.03 -5.77 -11.09
CA VAL A 186 9.76 -6.74 -12.18
C VAL A 186 11.04 -7.45 -12.61
N LEU A 187 10.99 -8.36 -13.58
CA LEU A 187 12.21 -8.96 -14.15
C LEU A 187 13.15 -7.88 -14.70
N PRO A 188 14.48 -8.05 -14.59
CA PRO A 188 15.20 -9.25 -14.14
C PRO A 188 15.44 -9.35 -12.63
N ILE A 189 15.02 -8.38 -11.81
CA ILE A 189 15.31 -8.39 -10.36
C ILE A 189 14.32 -9.25 -9.57
N ALA A 190 13.08 -9.34 -10.03
CA ALA A 190 12.03 -10.12 -9.41
C ALA A 190 11.90 -11.47 -10.15
N ILE A 191 12.73 -12.43 -9.75
CA ILE A 191 13.00 -13.67 -10.51
C ILE A 191 11.76 -14.57 -10.61
N ASP A 192 10.96 -14.64 -9.55
CA ASP A 192 9.77 -15.51 -9.47
C ASP A 192 8.49 -14.85 -10.06
N GLY A 193 8.59 -13.59 -10.48
CA GLY A 193 7.47 -12.79 -11.00
C GLY A 193 7.40 -11.40 -10.38
N PRO A 194 6.52 -10.50 -10.88
CA PRO A 194 6.41 -9.14 -10.37
C PRO A 194 6.10 -9.11 -8.86
N LEU A 195 6.82 -8.27 -8.14
CA LEU A 195 6.57 -7.95 -6.74
C LEU A 195 5.90 -6.58 -6.67
N VAL A 196 4.80 -6.46 -5.94
CA VAL A 196 4.07 -5.19 -5.80
C VAL A 196 3.70 -4.98 -4.35
N SER A 197 3.96 -3.78 -3.83
CA SER A 197 3.55 -3.34 -2.50
C SER A 197 2.67 -2.10 -2.65
N ILE A 198 1.43 -2.19 -2.20
CA ILE A 198 0.49 -1.07 -2.17
C ILE A 198 0.22 -0.70 -0.72
N ARG A 199 0.59 0.51 -0.33
CA ARG A 199 0.19 1.09 0.95
C ARG A 199 -1.01 1.99 0.74
N LYS A 200 -2.15 1.58 1.30
CA LYS A 200 -3.40 2.30 1.10
C LYS A 200 -3.38 3.63 1.83
N PHE A 201 -3.96 4.64 1.18
CA PHE A 201 -4.22 5.91 1.82
C PHE A 201 -5.39 5.74 2.79
N SER A 202 -5.13 5.81 4.09
CA SER A 202 -6.17 5.65 5.11
C SER A 202 -7.21 6.76 4.98
N LYS A 203 -8.49 6.45 4.70
CA LYS A 203 -9.54 7.47 4.57
C LYS A 203 -10.00 8.06 5.91
N SER A 204 -9.71 7.38 7.02
CA SER A 204 -10.11 7.81 8.36
C SER A 204 -8.87 8.03 9.23
N PRO A 205 -8.34 9.26 9.30
CA PRO A 205 -7.23 9.56 10.19
C PRO A 205 -7.66 9.36 11.66
N LEU A 206 -6.77 8.80 12.48
CA LEU A 206 -7.00 8.65 13.91
C LEU A 206 -7.07 10.04 14.56
N THR A 207 -8.11 10.26 15.38
CA THR A 207 -8.26 11.50 16.14
C THR A 207 -7.53 11.41 17.48
N ILE A 208 -7.24 12.57 18.07
CA ILE A 208 -6.61 12.62 19.39
C ILE A 208 -7.50 11.96 20.47
N ASP A 209 -8.82 12.09 20.36
CA ASP A 209 -9.78 11.43 21.26
C ASP A 209 -9.71 9.90 21.13
N ARG A 210 -9.60 9.36 19.91
CA ARG A 210 -9.39 7.91 19.71
C ARG A 210 -8.09 7.42 20.32
N LEU A 211 -7.01 8.21 20.24
CA LEU A 211 -5.74 7.86 20.88
C LEU A 211 -5.86 7.81 22.41
N VAL A 212 -6.67 8.68 23.00
CA VAL A 212 -6.99 8.64 24.44
C VAL A 212 -7.84 7.41 24.78
N GLU A 213 -8.88 7.12 23.98
CA GLU A 213 -9.74 5.95 24.17
C GLU A 213 -8.97 4.63 24.11
N PHE A 214 -7.98 4.51 23.20
CA PHE A 214 -7.10 3.34 23.10
C PHE A 214 -6.02 3.28 24.19
N GLY A 215 -5.95 4.28 25.07
CA GLY A 215 -4.94 4.36 26.12
C GLY A 215 -3.52 4.65 25.62
N ALA A 216 -3.37 5.13 24.38
CA ALA A 216 -2.07 5.47 23.79
C ALA A 216 -1.49 6.78 24.36
N ILE A 217 -2.36 7.69 24.80
CA ILE A 217 -1.98 8.95 25.45
C ILE A 217 -2.97 9.29 26.58
N PRO A 218 -2.49 9.67 27.79
CA PRO A 218 -3.39 10.14 28.84
C PRO A 218 -4.09 11.44 28.44
N ARG A 219 -5.35 11.61 28.86
CA ARG A 219 -6.17 12.78 28.51
C ARG A 219 -5.49 14.12 28.83
N GLN A 220 -4.84 14.21 29.99
CA GLN A 220 -4.17 15.43 30.44
C GLN A 220 -2.99 15.81 29.54
N VAL A 221 -2.27 14.82 29.02
CA VAL A 221 -1.16 15.02 28.07
C VAL A 221 -1.71 15.45 26.72
N ALA A 222 -2.79 14.82 26.25
CA ALA A 222 -3.47 15.22 25.03
C ALA A 222 -3.93 16.69 25.09
N ASP A 223 -4.62 17.08 26.16
CA ASP A 223 -5.08 18.46 26.35
C ASP A 223 -3.91 19.47 26.38
N PHE A 224 -2.79 19.12 27.02
CA PHE A 224 -1.58 19.95 27.03
C PHE A 224 -0.99 20.15 25.63
N ILE A 225 -0.80 19.07 24.86
CA ILE A 225 -0.21 19.15 23.52
C ILE A 225 -1.15 19.86 22.55
N LEU A 226 -2.48 19.64 22.66
CA LEU A 226 -3.47 20.39 21.89
C LEU A 226 -3.40 21.89 22.19
N GLY A 227 -3.20 22.26 23.47
CA GLY A 227 -2.95 23.65 23.86
C GLY A 227 -1.69 24.23 23.22
N ALA A 228 -0.58 23.49 23.24
CA ALA A 228 0.68 23.89 22.58
C ALA A 228 0.48 24.12 21.07
N VAL A 229 -0.24 23.22 20.38
CA VAL A 229 -0.57 23.37 18.96
C VAL A 229 -1.43 24.61 18.73
N LYS A 230 -2.47 24.87 19.54
CA LYS A 230 -3.31 26.07 19.42
C LYS A 230 -2.52 27.36 19.60
N CYS A 231 -1.54 27.36 20.51
CA CYS A 231 -0.64 28.47 20.76
C CYS A 231 0.51 28.62 19.74
N ARG A 232 0.52 27.80 18.67
CA ARG A 232 1.57 27.81 17.63
C ARG A 232 2.97 27.48 18.17
N ALA A 233 3.05 26.73 19.27
CA ALA A 233 4.33 26.26 19.77
C ALA A 233 4.94 25.24 18.80
N SER A 234 6.18 25.47 18.38
CA SER A 234 6.93 24.52 17.56
C SER A 234 7.04 23.19 18.31
N THR A 235 6.61 22.12 17.66
CA THR A 235 6.49 20.78 18.27
C THR A 235 7.21 19.75 17.41
N VAL A 236 8.02 18.90 18.05
CA VAL A 236 8.69 17.77 17.40
C VAL A 236 8.14 16.48 18.00
N ILE A 237 7.72 15.55 17.14
CA ILE A 237 7.24 14.23 17.55
C ILE A 237 8.33 13.21 17.22
N SER A 238 8.88 12.58 18.25
CA SER A 238 9.97 11.61 18.13
C SER A 238 9.51 10.20 18.51
N GLY A 239 10.25 9.19 18.03
CA GLY A 239 9.93 7.77 18.23
C GLY A 239 10.50 6.88 17.12
N GLY A 240 10.53 5.57 17.38
CA GLY A 240 11.01 4.56 16.42
C GLY A 240 10.18 4.49 15.13
N THR A 241 10.69 3.78 14.12
CA THR A 241 9.91 3.47 12.92
C THR A 241 8.65 2.69 13.28
N GLY A 242 7.50 3.07 12.71
CA GLY A 242 6.22 2.42 13.01
C GLY A 242 5.58 2.78 14.36
N SER A 243 6.18 3.67 15.16
CA SER A 243 5.64 4.03 16.49
C SER A 243 4.42 4.99 16.46
N GLY A 244 3.84 5.27 15.29
CA GLY A 244 2.68 6.16 15.16
C GLY A 244 3.00 7.66 15.17
N LYS A 245 4.22 8.10 14.84
CA LYS A 245 4.60 9.52 14.78
C LYS A 245 3.70 10.34 13.84
N THR A 246 3.62 9.91 12.58
CA THR A 246 2.79 10.57 11.55
C THR A 246 1.33 10.53 11.95
N THR A 247 0.87 9.44 12.58
CA THR A 247 -0.48 9.32 13.13
C THR A 247 -0.77 10.37 14.19
N LEU A 248 0.13 10.55 15.17
CA LEU A 248 -0.03 11.58 16.20
C LEU A 248 0.04 12.99 15.60
N LEU A 249 0.94 13.24 14.65
CA LEU A 249 1.03 14.51 13.93
C LEU A 249 -0.31 14.85 13.26
N ASN A 250 -0.85 13.88 12.53
CA ASN A 250 -2.11 14.04 11.81
C ASN A 250 -3.29 14.25 12.77
N ALA A 251 -3.32 13.54 13.89
CA ALA A 251 -4.32 13.73 14.94
C ALA A 251 -4.27 15.14 15.55
N LEU A 252 -3.07 15.63 15.85
CA LEU A 252 -2.83 16.96 16.43
C LEU A 252 -3.13 18.09 15.44
N SER A 253 -3.03 17.81 14.13
CA SER A 253 -3.34 18.81 13.10
C SER A 253 -4.77 19.33 13.21
N SER A 254 -5.70 18.56 13.77
CA SER A 254 -7.10 18.97 14.03
C SER A 254 -7.23 20.19 14.96
N ALA A 255 -6.22 20.47 15.80
CA ALA A 255 -6.21 21.62 16.69
C ALA A 255 -5.73 22.92 16.01
N ILE A 256 -5.28 22.86 14.76
CA ILE A 256 -4.83 24.04 14.01
C ILE A 256 -6.07 24.79 13.50
N SER A 257 -6.07 26.12 13.67
CA SER A 257 -7.18 26.97 13.24
C SER A 257 -7.43 26.85 11.72
N PRO A 258 -8.70 26.82 11.26
CA PRO A 258 -9.03 26.79 9.84
C PRO A 258 -8.59 28.05 9.07
N ASP A 259 -8.30 29.15 9.76
CA ASP A 259 -7.86 30.41 9.14
C ASP A 259 -6.35 30.42 8.82
N GLU A 260 -5.62 29.40 9.25
CA GLU A 260 -4.17 29.32 9.06
C GLU A 260 -3.81 28.70 7.71
N ARG A 261 -2.88 29.35 7.00
CA ARG A 261 -2.27 28.78 5.80
C ARG A 261 -1.15 27.84 6.19
N MET A 262 -1.29 26.58 5.82
CA MET A 262 -0.31 25.55 6.14
C MET A 262 0.38 25.04 4.89
N ILE A 263 1.65 24.69 5.07
CA ILE A 263 2.44 24.02 4.04
C ILE A 263 2.96 22.71 4.62
N THR A 264 2.63 21.59 3.98
CA THR A 264 3.22 20.28 4.32
C THR A 264 4.36 19.97 3.37
N ILE A 265 5.42 19.38 3.90
CA ILE A 265 6.59 18.92 3.13
C ILE A 265 6.90 17.51 3.58
N GLU A 266 6.82 16.57 2.65
CA GLU A 266 6.96 15.15 2.95
C GLU A 266 7.74 14.47 1.81
N ASP A 267 8.43 13.36 2.07
CA ASP A 267 9.04 12.59 0.97
C ASP A 267 7.99 12.00 0.05
N ALA A 268 6.90 11.58 0.65
CA ALA A 268 5.63 11.45 -0.02
C ALA A 268 4.55 11.88 0.97
N ALA A 269 3.46 12.47 0.48
CA ALA A 269 2.39 12.99 1.33
C ALA A 269 1.61 11.84 1.97
N GLU A 270 1.57 11.84 3.29
CA GLU A 270 0.72 10.99 4.14
C GLU A 270 -0.29 11.85 4.91
N LEU A 271 0.07 13.10 5.19
CA LEU A 271 -0.71 13.98 6.05
C LEU A 271 -2.04 14.39 5.41
N GLN A 272 -3.09 14.38 6.25
CA GLN A 272 -4.48 14.66 5.89
C GLN A 272 -5.05 15.74 6.80
N LEU A 273 -4.64 16.97 6.51
CA LEU A 273 -5.08 18.14 7.25
C LEU A 273 -6.51 18.49 6.83
N GLN A 274 -7.35 18.82 7.80
CA GLN A 274 -8.79 19.09 7.61
C GLN A 274 -9.06 20.56 7.25
N GLN A 275 -8.05 21.41 7.36
CA GLN A 275 -8.17 22.84 7.15
C GLN A 275 -8.29 23.17 5.66
N PRO A 276 -8.98 24.27 5.31
CA PRO A 276 -9.20 24.65 3.93
C PRO A 276 -7.90 25.09 3.22
N HIS A 277 -6.97 25.71 3.95
CA HIS A 277 -5.78 26.30 3.35
C HIS A 277 -4.51 25.46 3.54
N VAL A 278 -4.44 24.31 2.84
CA VAL A 278 -3.29 23.40 2.87
C VAL A 278 -2.59 23.35 1.52
N ALA A 279 -1.32 23.74 1.47
CA ALA A 279 -0.46 23.54 0.32
C ALA A 279 0.48 22.35 0.59
N ARG A 280 0.23 21.23 -0.09
CA ARG A 280 1.05 20.01 0.07
C ARG A 280 2.20 20.02 -0.94
N MET A 281 3.40 19.74 -0.46
CA MET A 281 4.60 19.62 -1.28
C MET A 281 5.28 18.28 -0.99
N GLU A 282 5.78 17.65 -2.03
CA GLU A 282 6.50 16.39 -1.94
C GLU A 282 7.90 16.55 -2.50
N THR A 283 8.85 15.80 -1.94
CA THR A 283 10.15 15.67 -2.58
C THR A 283 10.02 14.94 -3.91
N ARG A 284 11.00 15.17 -4.77
CA ARG A 284 11.08 14.50 -6.05
C ARG A 284 12.45 13.84 -6.11
N PRO A 285 12.53 12.50 -6.18
CA PRO A 285 13.81 11.84 -6.43
C PRO A 285 14.34 12.25 -7.82
N PRO A 286 15.66 12.14 -8.07
CA PRO A 286 16.18 12.36 -9.41
C PRO A 286 15.51 11.42 -10.41
N ASN A 287 15.38 11.88 -11.66
CA ASN A 287 15.01 11.01 -12.76
C ASN A 287 16.13 9.99 -13.05
N ILE A 288 15.90 9.09 -14.01
CA ILE A 288 16.86 8.04 -14.38
C ILE A 288 18.22 8.61 -14.85
N GLU A 289 18.25 9.86 -15.36
CA GLU A 289 19.49 10.57 -15.72
C GLU A 289 20.19 11.25 -14.53
N GLY A 290 19.71 11.05 -13.31
CA GLY A 290 20.23 11.71 -12.11
C GLY A 290 19.83 13.18 -11.97
N LYS A 291 18.85 13.67 -12.74
CA LYS A 291 18.47 15.09 -12.83
C LYS A 291 17.09 15.37 -12.23
N GLY A 292 16.88 16.63 -11.84
CA GLY A 292 15.58 17.11 -11.37
C GLY A 292 15.17 16.56 -10.01
N GLU A 293 16.15 16.18 -9.18
CA GLU A 293 15.93 15.95 -7.76
C GLU A 293 15.47 17.26 -7.10
N ILE A 294 14.48 17.17 -6.23
CA ILE A 294 14.02 18.26 -5.36
C ILE A 294 13.99 17.71 -3.94
N ARG A 295 14.90 18.19 -3.10
CA ARG A 295 15.06 17.74 -1.71
C ARG A 295 14.16 18.52 -0.75
N GLN A 296 13.88 17.95 0.43
CA GLN A 296 13.07 18.62 1.47
C GLN A 296 13.62 20.01 1.80
N ARG A 297 14.95 20.16 1.92
CA ARG A 297 15.60 21.45 2.21
C ARG A 297 15.24 22.56 1.20
N GLU A 298 15.13 22.21 -0.08
CA GLU A 298 14.75 23.17 -1.13
C GLU A 298 13.29 23.58 -0.99
N LEU A 299 12.43 22.61 -0.70
CA LEU A 299 11.01 22.82 -0.41
C LEU A 299 10.81 23.69 0.82
N VAL A 300 11.58 23.49 1.90
CA VAL A 300 11.52 24.33 3.11
C VAL A 300 11.86 25.78 2.77
N LYS A 301 12.96 26.01 2.05
CA LYS A 301 13.35 27.36 1.60
C LYS A 301 12.27 28.02 0.75
N ASN A 302 11.62 27.25 -0.13
CA ASN A 302 10.53 27.75 -0.96
C ASN A 302 9.26 28.05 -0.13
N ALA A 303 8.89 27.17 0.79
CA ALA A 303 7.73 27.31 1.67
C ALA A 303 7.76 28.63 2.44
N LEU A 304 8.92 29.06 2.94
CA LEU A 304 9.07 30.32 3.67
C LEU A 304 8.71 31.56 2.83
N ARG A 305 8.72 31.46 1.49
CA ARG A 305 8.29 32.54 0.57
C ARG A 305 6.81 32.49 0.22
N MET A 306 6.11 31.44 0.62
CA MET A 306 4.71 31.21 0.31
C MET A 306 3.76 31.72 1.40
N ARG A 307 4.23 32.60 2.30
CA ARG A 307 3.49 33.18 3.43
C ARG A 307 2.73 32.12 4.26
N PRO A 308 3.40 31.07 4.78
CA PRO A 308 2.77 30.11 5.68
C PRO A 308 2.54 30.72 7.07
N ASP A 309 1.43 30.37 7.71
CA ASP A 309 1.27 30.46 9.16
C ASP A 309 2.00 29.30 9.85
N ARG A 310 1.99 28.11 9.21
CA ARG A 310 2.73 26.92 9.67
C ARG A 310 3.39 26.16 8.53
N VAL A 311 4.58 25.65 8.80
CA VAL A 311 5.24 24.63 7.99
C VAL A 311 5.26 23.33 8.79
N ILE A 312 4.80 22.25 8.18
CA ILE A 312 4.79 20.91 8.77
C ILE A 312 5.69 20.02 7.94
N LEU A 313 6.74 19.50 8.57
CA LEU A 313 7.61 18.49 7.97
C LEU A 313 7.08 17.12 8.40
N GLY A 314 6.75 16.25 7.45
CA GLY A 314 6.26 14.90 7.75
C GLY A 314 7.28 14.08 8.53
N GLU A 315 8.55 14.27 8.20
CA GLU A 315 9.69 13.75 8.94
C GLU A 315 10.93 14.58 8.66
N VAL A 316 11.92 14.48 9.55
CA VAL A 316 13.23 15.14 9.43
C VAL A 316 14.30 14.07 9.62
N ARG A 317 15.20 13.93 8.65
CA ARG A 317 16.27 12.93 8.55
C ARG A 317 17.65 13.52 8.27
N GLY A 318 17.77 14.83 7.99
CA GLY A 318 19.01 15.43 7.55
C GLY A 318 19.05 16.96 7.57
N GLU A 319 19.58 17.55 6.49
CA GLU A 319 19.96 18.97 6.38
C GLU A 319 18.79 19.98 6.42
N GLU A 320 17.56 19.49 6.39
CA GLU A 320 16.33 20.28 6.47
C GLU A 320 15.91 20.65 7.91
N ALA A 321 16.57 20.07 8.91
CA ALA A 321 16.34 20.33 10.34
C ALA A 321 16.61 21.79 10.75
#